data_AF-A0A2G2MSD6-F1
#
_entry.id   AF-A0A2G2MSD6-F1
#
_cell.length_a   1.000
_cell.length_b   1.000
_cell.length_c   1.000
_cell.angle_alpha   90.00
_cell.angle_beta   90.00
_cell.angle_gamma   90.00
#
_symmetry.space_group_name_H-M   'P 1'
#
loop_
_entity.id
_entity.type
_entity.pdbx_description
1 polymer ?
#
loop_
_entity_poly.entity_id
_entity_poly.type
_entity_poly.pdbx_seq_one_letter_code
_entity_poly.pdbx_strand_id
1 'polypeptide(L)' 'MKSKEAVLEALNEGKYLISSITGLQYTLINAKLHTRHSEKGDWNESELNFYNPPSWLNLKIIEDKPAAY' A
#
# COMPACT_ATOMS: atom_id res chain seq x y z
N MET A 1 14.47 -3.72 -7.72
CA MET A 1 13.50 -4.10 -6.67
C MET A 1 13.57 -3.03 -5.59
N LYS A 2 12.45 -2.39 -5.20
CA LYS A 2 12.49 -1.34 -4.16
C LYS A 2 12.71 -1.99 -2.80
N SER A 3 13.61 -1.43 -1.98
CA SER A 3 13.90 -1.91 -0.63
C SER A 3 12.69 -1.71 0.29
N LYS A 4 12.55 -2.56 1.32
CA LYS A 4 11.53 -2.44 2.38
C LYS A 4 11.45 -1.02 2.94
N GLU A 5 12.61 -0.39 3.13
CA GLU A 5 12.74 0.98 3.64
C GLU A 5 12.02 1.99 2.75
N ALA A 6 12.24 1.97 1.44
CA ALA A 6 11.57 2.88 0.51
C ALA A 6 10.04 2.70 0.49
N VAL A 7 9.56 1.47 0.70
CA VAL A 7 8.13 1.19 0.79
C VAL A 7 7.55 1.72 2.11
N LEU A 8 8.29 1.57 3.22
CA LEU A 8 7.91 2.08 4.53
C LEU A 8 7.92 3.62 4.57
N GLU A 9 8.93 4.24 3.97
CA GLU A 9 9.04 5.69 3.84
C GLU A 9 7.86 6.24 3.05
N ALA A 10 7.55 5.67 1.88
CA ALA A 10 6.39 6.10 1.10
C ALA A 10 5.07 5.97 1.88
N LEU A 11 4.90 4.88 2.64
CA LEU A 11 3.74 4.69 3.51
C LEU A 11 3.68 5.71 4.65
N ASN A 12 4.82 6.05 5.27
CA ASN A 12 4.92 7.10 6.29
C ASN A 12 4.67 8.49 5.71
N GLU A 13 5.06 8.74 4.47
CA GLU A 13 4.74 9.98 3.73
C GLU A 13 3.25 10.08 3.35
N GLY A 14 2.44 9.05 3.62
CA GLY A 14 1.03 8.99 3.25
C GLY A 14 0.79 8.67 1.77
N LYS A 15 1.80 8.15 1.06
CA LYS A 15 1.64 7.68 -0.32
C LYS A 15 0.89 6.36 -0.33
N TYR A 16 0.18 6.14 -1.43
CA TYR A 16 -0.49 4.87 -1.67
C TYR A 16 0.47 3.92 -2.36
N LEU A 17 0.31 2.64 -2.07
CA LEU A 17 0.97 1.56 -2.78
C LEU A 17 -0.07 0.72 -3.49
N ILE A 18 0.29 0.05 -4.57
CA ILE A 18 -0.54 -0.94 -5.24
C ILE A 18 0.22 -2.25 -5.42
N SER A 19 -0.39 -3.35 -5.04
CA SER A 19 0.11 -4.68 -5.33
C SER A 19 -0.05 -4.96 -6.82
N SER A 20 1.05 -5.27 -7.49
CA SER A 20 1.03 -5.65 -8.91
C SER A 20 0.48 -7.06 -9.15
N ILE A 21 0.35 -7.87 -8.10
CA ILE A 21 -0.20 -9.24 -8.20
C ILE A 21 -1.72 -9.20 -8.05
N THR A 22 -2.21 -8.51 -7.02
CA THR A 22 -3.63 -8.54 -6.64
C THR A 22 -4.39 -7.28 -7.04
N GLY A 23 -3.70 -6.22 -7.47
CA GLY A 23 -4.30 -4.91 -7.73
C GLY A 23 -4.75 -4.15 -6.47
N LEU A 24 -4.55 -4.73 -5.28
CA LEU A 24 -4.90 -4.12 -4.01
C LEU A 24 -4.08 -2.87 -3.74
N GLN A 25 -4.73 -1.80 -3.29
CA GLN A 25 -4.04 -0.63 -2.79
C GLN A 25 -3.78 -0.77 -1.29
N TYR A 26 -2.61 -0.30 -0.85
CA TYR A 26 -2.16 -0.34 0.53
C TYR A 26 -1.81 1.07 0.99
N THR A 27 -2.11 1.37 2.24
CA THR A 27 -1.70 2.59 2.91
C THR A 27 -1.46 2.33 4.39
N LEU A 28 -0.86 3.30 5.08
CA LEU A 28 -0.61 3.23 6.52
C LEU A 28 -1.57 4.18 7.23
N ILE A 29 -2.46 3.62 8.06
CA ILE A 29 -3.40 4.39 8.88
C ILE A 29 -3.18 3.95 10.33
N ASN A 30 -2.93 4.90 11.24
CA ASN A 30 -2.65 4.61 12.65
C ASN A 30 -1.50 3.59 12.85
N ALA A 31 -0.42 3.72 12.06
CA ALA A 31 0.71 2.78 12.03
C ALA A 31 0.36 1.33 11.64
N LYS A 32 -0.85 1.09 11.13
CA LYS A 32 -1.31 -0.21 10.64
C LYS A 32 -1.52 -0.20 9.14
N LEU A 33 -1.17 -1.31 8.51
CA LEU A 33 -1.36 -1.49 7.08
C LEU A 33 -2.83 -1.70 6.78
N HIS A 34 -3.39 -0.87 5.92
CA HIS A 34 -4.76 -1.01 5.44
C HIS A 34 -4.74 -1.34 3.97
N THR A 35 -5.65 -2.19 3.53
CA THR A 35 -5.86 -2.56 2.13
C THR A 35 -7.21 -2.11 1.62
N ARG A 36 -7.27 -1.74 0.34
CA ARG A 36 -8.52 -1.53 -0.38
C ARG A 36 -8.45 -2.14 -1.78
N HIS A 37 -9.60 -2.58 -2.29
CA HIS A 37 -9.69 -3.27 -3.58
C HIS A 37 -9.81 -2.34 -4.80
N SER A 38 -10.21 -1.06 -4.63
CA SER A 38 -10.27 -0.02 -5.68
C SER A 38 -10.91 1.27 -5.12
N GLU A 39 -11.03 2.31 -5.97
CA GLU A 39 -11.51 3.68 -5.68
C GLU A 39 -12.87 3.81 -4.96
N LYS A 40 -13.67 2.75 -4.84
CA LYS A 40 -15.00 2.74 -4.19
C LYS A 40 -15.10 1.81 -2.97
N GLY A 41 -13.99 1.54 -2.29
CA GLY A 41 -13.98 0.70 -1.09
C GLY A 41 -13.36 1.40 0.12
N ASP A 42 -13.93 1.14 1.30
CA ASP A 42 -13.33 1.50 2.58
C ASP A 42 -11.96 0.84 2.75
N TRP A 43 -11.07 1.55 3.45
CA TRP A 43 -9.81 1.02 3.91
C TRP A 43 -10.07 -0.02 4.99
N ASN A 44 -9.79 -1.28 4.68
CA ASN A 44 -9.91 -2.36 5.65
C ASN A 44 -8.54 -2.60 6.27
N GLU A 45 -8.49 -2.75 7.59
CA GLU A 45 -7.26 -3.16 8.28
C GLU A 45 -6.80 -4.48 7.67
N SER A 46 -5.59 -4.48 7.11
CA SER A 46 -5.03 -5.68 6.53
C SER A 46 -4.41 -6.49 7.66
N GLU A 47 -4.72 -7.79 7.73
CA GLU A 47 -4.03 -8.73 8.62
C GLU A 47 -2.54 -8.89 8.22
N LEU A 48 -2.15 -8.35 7.07
CA LEU A 48 -0.78 -8.35 6.58
C LEU A 48 0.08 -7.39 7.40
N ASN A 49 0.99 -7.96 8.18
CA ASN A 49 2.03 -7.19 8.84
C ASN A 49 3.05 -6.66 7.82
N PHE A 50 3.34 -5.36 7.89
CA PHE A 50 4.45 -4.75 7.14
C PHE A 50 5.83 -5.29 7.55
N TYR A 51 5.91 -6.26 8.45
CA TYR A 51 7.15 -6.97 8.82
C TYR A 51 7.24 -8.40 8.25
N ASN A 52 6.22 -8.87 7.51
CA ASN A 52 6.28 -10.11 6.74
C ASN A 52 6.87 -9.93 5.29
N PRO A 53 8.05 -10.52 4.97
CA PRO A 53 8.83 -10.30 3.74
C PRO A 53 8.13 -10.34 2.38
N PRO A 54 7.18 -11.25 2.10
CA PRO A 54 6.62 -11.38 0.75
C PRO A 54 5.63 -10.28 0.37
N SER A 55 5.10 -9.52 1.35
CA SER A 55 3.98 -8.61 1.11
C SER A 55 4.38 -7.32 0.40
N TRP A 56 5.63 -6.85 0.53
CA TRP A 56 6.07 -5.57 -0.07
C TRP A 56 6.84 -5.73 -1.37
N LEU A 57 7.36 -6.94 -1.64
CA LEU A 57 8.09 -7.26 -2.87
C LEU A 57 7.26 -6.95 -4.13
N ASN A 58 5.94 -6.99 -4.01
CA ASN A 58 5.00 -6.79 -5.10
C ASN A 58 4.30 -5.42 -5.05
N LEU A 59 4.67 -4.55 -4.11
CA LEU A 59 4.07 -3.22 -3.96
C LEU A 59 4.80 -2.20 -4.85
N LYS A 60 4.03 -1.49 -5.66
CA LYS A 60 4.48 -0.33 -6.43
C LYS A 60 3.93 0.94 -5.78
N ILE A 61 4.80 1.93 -5.57
CA ILE A 61 4.39 3.26 -5.12
C ILE A 61 3.62 3.91 -6.27
N ILE A 62 2.41 4.35 -5.98
CA ILE A 62 1.61 5.18 -6.88
C ILE A 62 1.75 6.61 -6.37
N GLU A 63 2.58 7.40 -7.05
CA GLU A 63 2.76 8.83 -6.74
C GLU A 63 1.53 9.66 -7.13
N ASP A 64 0.68 9.12 -8.01
CA ASP A 64 -0.53 9.78 -8.47
C ASP A 64 -1.73 9.27 -7.66
N LYS A 65 -2.31 10.18 -6.87
CA LYS A 65 -3.68 10.02 -6.35
C LYS A 65 -4.54 9.74 -7.59
N PRO A 66 -5.26 8.60 -7.71
CA PRO A 66 -5.99 8.30 -8.93
C PRO A 66 -6.87 9.52 -9.23
N ALA A 67 -6.57 10.19 -10.34
CA ALA A 67 -7.36 11.30 -10.81
C ALA A 67 -8.78 10.78 -10.98
N ALA A 68 -9.69 11.27 -10.14
CA ALA A 68 -11.11 11.02 -10.29
C ALA A 68 -11.50 11.57 -11.68
N TYR A 69 -11.64 10.67 -12.65
CA TYR A 69 -12.21 10.95 -13.96
C TYR A 69 -13.66 10.46 -14.00
#